data_AF-A0A4U3L4P1-F1
#
_entry.id   AF-A0A4U3L4P1-F1
#
_cell.length_a   1.000
_cell.length_b   1.000
_cell.length_c   1.000
_cell.angle_alpha   90.00
_cell.angle_beta   90.00
_cell.angle_gamma   90.00
#
_symmetry.space_group_name_H-M   'P 1'
#
loop_
_entity.id
_entity.type
_entity.pdbx_description
1 polymer ?
#
loop_
_entity_poly.entity_id
_entity_poly.type
_entity_poly.pdbx_seq_one_letter_code
_entity_poly.pdbx_strand_id
1 'polypeptide(L)'
;MKKICFFILTILFAACSGNNLKRVLVISKGTATIDKEAKTITVTSGTSSEEQTVDFDTKDKITLQITSQAGKATVDLDSPGYYVLNAKPDTIVGSYQRYGAPPTETKVYTQEFLKHQIDSLQQLIKDSNVSAANRNYFILPNHAVKVTDNTDAFIVGPFHKMTSIQQQGNKEPEVYRFFMVSEIRETIEHLKSLTTAPPSPNQ
;
A
#
# COMPACT_ATOMS: atom_id res chain seq x y z
N MET A 1 7.64 -37.21 59.66
CA MET A 1 7.77 -36.89 58.21
C MET A 1 6.38 -36.87 57.59
N LYS A 2 5.84 -35.70 57.24
CA LYS A 2 4.60 -35.61 56.46
C LYS A 2 4.70 -34.37 55.57
N LYS A 3 4.89 -34.61 54.27
CA LYS A 3 5.11 -33.59 53.24
C LYS A 3 3.78 -32.90 52.97
N ILE A 4 3.70 -31.59 53.21
CA ILE A 4 2.57 -30.75 52.79
C ILE A 4 2.97 -30.11 51.47
N CYS A 5 2.24 -30.47 50.42
CA CYS A 5 2.41 -29.99 49.06
C CYS A 5 2.23 -28.47 48.98
N PHE A 6 3.22 -27.81 48.40
CA PHE A 6 3.17 -26.41 48.00
C PHE A 6 2.28 -26.29 46.75
N PHE A 7 1.14 -25.59 46.86
CA PHE A 7 0.26 -25.30 45.73
C PHE A 7 0.75 -23.98 45.09
N ILE A 8 1.49 -24.08 43.99
CA ILE A 8 1.91 -22.92 43.19
C ILE A 8 0.74 -22.55 42.28
N LEU A 9 0.02 -21.47 42.63
CA LEU A 9 -0.96 -20.83 41.78
C LEU A 9 -0.22 -20.06 40.67
N THR A 10 -0.06 -20.69 39.51
CA THR A 10 0.47 -20.03 38.31
C THR A 10 -0.63 -19.16 37.72
N ILE A 11 -0.58 -17.86 38.02
CA ILE A 11 -1.39 -16.86 37.31
C ILE A 11 -0.76 -16.74 35.92
N LEU A 12 -1.32 -17.48 34.95
CA LEU A 12 -1.07 -17.25 33.54
C LEU A 12 -1.66 -15.86 33.21
N PHE A 13 -0.80 -14.85 33.14
CA PHE A 13 -1.08 -13.64 32.39
C PHE A 13 -1.27 -14.06 30.92
N ALA A 14 -2.50 -14.38 30.55
CA ALA A 14 -2.93 -14.34 29.16
C ALA A 14 -2.93 -12.86 28.74
N ALA A 15 -1.73 -12.33 28.49
CA ALA A 15 -1.56 -11.14 27.67
C ALA A 15 -1.97 -11.52 26.24
N CYS A 16 -3.28 -11.59 26.03
CA CYS A 16 -3.87 -11.64 24.71
C CYS A 16 -3.71 -10.23 24.13
N SER A 17 -2.50 -9.91 23.65
CA SER A 17 -2.20 -8.75 22.82
C SER A 17 -2.82 -8.94 21.43
N GLY A 18 -4.14 -9.18 21.40
CA GLY A 18 -4.93 -9.19 20.18
C GLY A 18 -5.01 -7.75 19.70
N ASN A 19 -4.07 -7.35 18.85
CA ASN A 19 -4.12 -6.09 18.14
C ASN A 19 -5.39 -6.09 17.28
N ASN A 20 -6.42 -5.34 17.69
CA ASN A 20 -7.69 -5.23 16.95
C ASN A 20 -7.68 -4.02 16.00
N LEU A 21 -6.53 -3.38 15.84
CA LEU A 21 -6.36 -2.18 15.05
C LEU A 21 -6.54 -2.48 13.56
N LYS A 22 -7.49 -1.78 12.96
CA LYS A 22 -7.68 -1.66 11.52
C LYS A 22 -7.27 -0.25 11.13
N ARG A 23 -6.04 -0.10 10.62
CA ARG A 23 -5.52 1.16 10.10
C ARG A 23 -5.84 1.26 8.61
N VAL A 24 -6.38 2.38 8.17
CA VAL A 24 -6.76 2.60 6.76
C VAL A 24 -6.09 3.86 6.26
N LEU A 25 -5.26 3.74 5.23
CA LEU A 25 -4.78 4.87 4.43
C LEU A 25 -5.79 5.15 3.31
N VAL A 26 -6.48 6.27 3.41
CA VAL A 26 -7.44 6.77 2.42
C VAL A 26 -6.69 7.64 1.42
N ILE A 27 -6.66 7.22 0.16
CA ILE A 27 -6.01 7.93 -0.93
C ILE A 27 -7.11 8.53 -1.82
N SER A 28 -7.17 9.85 -1.94
CA SER A 28 -8.30 10.55 -2.55
C SER A 28 -7.88 11.67 -3.50
N LYS A 29 -8.78 12.09 -4.40
CA LYS A 29 -8.59 13.24 -5.28
C LYS A 29 -9.56 14.34 -4.87
N GLY A 30 -9.05 15.37 -4.21
CA GLY A 30 -9.80 16.32 -3.41
C GLY A 30 -9.89 15.91 -1.95
N THR A 31 -10.64 16.66 -1.16
CA THR A 31 -10.64 16.53 0.31
C THR A 31 -11.55 15.40 0.76
N ALA A 32 -10.98 14.48 1.53
CA ALA A 32 -11.72 13.41 2.20
C ALA A 32 -12.21 13.87 3.58
N THR A 33 -13.49 13.62 3.85
CA THR A 33 -14.11 13.73 5.18
C THR A 33 -14.42 12.31 5.67
N ILE A 34 -13.81 11.92 6.79
CA ILE A 34 -13.93 10.60 7.38
C ILE A 34 -14.75 10.71 8.67
N ASP A 35 -15.93 10.10 8.68
CA ASP A 35 -16.74 9.95 9.88
C ASP A 35 -16.55 8.53 10.44
N LYS A 36 -15.86 8.44 11.58
CA LYS A 36 -15.54 7.16 12.22
C LYS A 36 -16.77 6.50 12.85
N GLU A 37 -17.71 7.29 13.35
CA GLU A 37 -18.91 6.78 14.05
C GLU A 37 -19.94 6.29 13.03
N ALA A 38 -20.21 7.10 12.01
CA ALA A 38 -21.09 6.73 10.91
C ALA A 38 -20.44 5.73 9.92
N LYS A 39 -19.12 5.48 10.04
CA LYS A 39 -18.34 4.61 9.15
C LYS A 39 -18.47 5.05 7.69
N THR A 40 -18.35 6.36 7.45
CA THR A 40 -18.46 6.94 6.11
C THR A 40 -17.21 7.69 5.70
N ILE A 41 -16.92 7.66 4.40
CA ILE A 41 -15.87 8.43 3.76
C ILE A 41 -16.51 9.19 2.59
N THR A 42 -16.48 10.51 2.64
CA THR A 42 -16.97 11.37 1.57
C THR A 42 -15.82 12.17 0.99
N VAL A 43 -15.60 12.05 -0.32
CA VAL A 43 -14.57 12.79 -1.05
C VAL A 43 -15.24 13.90 -1.86
N THR A 44 -14.89 15.14 -1.52
CA THR A 44 -15.28 16.31 -2.30
C THR A 44 -14.38 16.45 -3.52
N SER A 45 -14.92 16.90 -4.65
CA SER A 45 -14.14 17.04 -5.87
C SER A 45 -13.04 18.10 -5.72
N GLY A 46 -11.81 17.72 -6.04
CA GLY A 46 -10.67 18.65 -6.09
C GLY A 46 -9.62 18.22 -7.11
N THR A 47 -8.56 19.02 -7.22
CA THR A 47 -7.41 18.75 -8.10
C THR A 47 -6.22 18.15 -7.36
N SER A 48 -6.14 18.34 -6.04
CA SER A 48 -5.08 17.80 -5.19
C SER A 48 -5.24 16.30 -4.95
N SER A 49 -4.11 15.61 -4.77
CA SER A 49 -4.09 14.29 -4.14
C SER A 49 -4.00 14.48 -2.63
N GLU A 50 -4.84 13.79 -1.87
CA GLU A 50 -4.78 13.78 -0.41
C GLU A 50 -4.68 12.34 0.11
N GLU A 51 -3.90 12.20 1.18
CA GLU A 51 -3.71 10.97 1.92
C GLU A 51 -4.08 11.20 3.38
N GLN A 52 -5.00 10.41 3.90
CA GLN A 52 -5.46 10.50 5.29
C GLN A 52 -5.49 9.11 5.93
N THR A 53 -4.87 8.98 7.10
CA THR A 53 -4.89 7.73 7.86
C THR A 53 -5.97 7.78 8.93
N VAL A 54 -6.76 6.72 9.02
CA VAL A 54 -7.75 6.54 10.09
C VAL A 54 -7.57 5.18 10.76
N ASP A 55 -7.67 5.18 12.08
CA ASP A 55 -7.53 4.00 12.92
C ASP A 55 -8.87 3.61 13.53
N PHE A 56 -9.25 2.34 13.37
CA PHE A 56 -10.39 1.74 14.06
C PHE A 56 -9.91 0.61 14.97
N ASP A 57 -10.11 0.77 16.27
CA ASP A 57 -9.75 -0.26 17.26
C ASP A 57 -11.02 -1.03 17.67
N THR A 58 -11.29 -2.12 16.96
CA THR A 58 -12.45 -2.97 17.25
C THR A 58 -12.23 -4.39 16.73
N LYS A 59 -12.76 -5.37 17.48
CA LYS A 59 -12.82 -6.77 17.06
C LYS A 59 -13.82 -7.00 15.94
N ASP A 60 -14.85 -6.17 15.87
CA ASP A 60 -15.95 -6.34 14.92
C ASP A 60 -15.51 -5.99 13.51
N LYS A 61 -16.19 -6.59 12.54
CA LYS A 61 -16.11 -6.20 11.13
C LYS A 61 -16.53 -4.73 10.98
N ILE A 62 -15.80 -4.00 10.15
CA ILE A 62 -16.14 -2.62 9.80
C ILE A 62 -16.57 -2.59 8.35
N THR A 63 -17.76 -2.06 8.11
CA THR A 63 -18.27 -1.81 6.77
C THR A 63 -18.26 -0.31 6.55
N LEU A 64 -17.38 0.17 5.68
CA LEU A 64 -17.23 1.59 5.34
C LEU A 64 -18.06 1.93 4.10
N GLN A 65 -18.84 3.00 4.19
CA GLN A 65 -19.55 3.56 3.04
C GLN A 65 -18.72 4.67 2.40
N ILE A 66 -18.44 4.54 1.11
CA ILE A 66 -17.59 5.46 0.38
C ILE A 66 -18.45 6.22 -0.62
N THR A 67 -18.34 7.54 -0.63
CA THR A 67 -18.86 8.41 -1.68
C THR A 67 -17.72 9.21 -2.26
N SER A 68 -17.40 8.98 -3.53
CA SER A 68 -16.32 9.66 -4.24
C SER A 68 -16.73 10.06 -5.66
N GLN A 69 -15.80 10.64 -6.41
CA GLN A 69 -15.97 10.92 -7.85
C GLN A 69 -16.22 9.65 -8.68
N ALA A 70 -15.80 8.48 -8.20
CA ALA A 70 -16.05 7.19 -8.84
C ALA A 70 -17.45 6.62 -8.54
N GLY A 71 -18.25 7.33 -7.75
CA GLY A 71 -19.58 6.91 -7.30
C GLY A 71 -19.58 6.44 -5.85
N LYS A 72 -20.59 5.65 -5.50
CA LYS A 72 -20.79 5.10 -4.15
C LYS A 72 -20.40 3.64 -4.10
N ALA A 73 -19.76 3.22 -3.02
CA ALA A 73 -19.48 1.81 -2.76
C ALA A 73 -19.49 1.52 -1.26
N THR A 74 -19.33 0.24 -0.95
CA THR A 74 -19.16 -0.25 0.41
C THR A 74 -17.97 -1.19 0.43
N VAL A 75 -17.11 -1.04 1.43
CA VAL A 75 -15.95 -1.92 1.63
C VAL A 75 -15.95 -2.49 3.02
N ASP A 76 -15.48 -3.72 3.13
CA ASP A 76 -15.43 -4.46 4.37
C ASP A 76 -13.99 -4.63 4.85
N LEU A 77 -13.78 -4.35 6.14
CA LEU A 77 -12.52 -4.56 6.85
C LEU A 77 -12.73 -5.71 7.83
N ASP A 78 -12.46 -6.93 7.36
CA ASP A 78 -12.81 -8.16 8.08
C ASP A 78 -11.82 -8.53 9.18
N SER A 79 -10.58 -8.04 9.13
CA SER A 79 -9.52 -8.41 10.08
C SER A 79 -8.63 -7.23 10.47
N PRO A 80 -7.92 -7.28 11.62
CA PRO A 80 -6.90 -6.29 11.97
C PRO A 80 -5.79 -6.19 10.91
N GLY A 81 -5.15 -5.03 10.80
CA GLY A 81 -4.05 -4.79 9.86
C GLY A 81 -4.10 -3.41 9.21
N TYR A 82 -3.16 -3.17 8.29
CA TYR A 82 -3.06 -1.95 7.51
C TYR A 82 -3.70 -2.15 6.13
N TYR A 83 -4.71 -1.33 5.83
CA TYR A 83 -5.43 -1.29 4.57
C TYR A 83 -5.08 -0.03 3.78
N VAL A 84 -5.11 -0.15 2.46
CA VAL A 84 -5.11 1.00 1.54
C VAL A 84 -6.47 1.05 0.87
N LEU A 85 -7.13 2.20 0.96
CA LEU A 85 -8.41 2.49 0.34
C LEU A 85 -8.23 3.49 -0.79
N ASN A 86 -8.62 3.07 -2.01
CA ASN A 86 -8.60 3.92 -3.18
C ASN A 86 -9.94 4.68 -3.31
N ALA A 87 -9.96 5.95 -2.97
CA ALA A 87 -11.10 6.84 -3.22
C ALA A 87 -10.87 7.78 -4.42
N LYS A 88 -9.91 7.46 -5.30
CA LYS A 88 -9.68 8.13 -6.58
C LYS A 88 -10.48 7.48 -7.70
N PRO A 89 -10.73 8.20 -8.81
CA PRO A 89 -11.43 7.66 -9.98
C PRO A 89 -10.59 6.77 -10.90
N ASP A 90 -9.31 6.57 -10.61
CA ASP A 90 -8.40 5.70 -11.37
C ASP A 90 -7.82 4.62 -10.44
N THR A 91 -7.26 3.56 -11.03
CA THR A 91 -6.72 2.42 -10.30
C THR A 91 -5.37 2.73 -9.67
N ILE A 92 -5.18 2.26 -8.45
CA ILE A 92 -3.90 2.26 -7.75
C ILE A 92 -3.29 0.87 -7.86
N VAL A 93 -2.01 0.79 -8.20
CA VAL A 93 -1.23 -0.44 -8.12
C VAL A 93 -0.05 -0.26 -7.18
N GLY A 94 0.36 -1.32 -6.50
CA GLY A 94 1.50 -1.23 -5.60
C GLY A 94 2.16 -2.56 -5.33
N SER A 95 3.33 -2.50 -4.71
CA SER A 95 4.10 -3.69 -4.36
C SER A 95 5.00 -3.45 -3.15
N TYR A 96 5.33 -4.55 -2.47
CA TYR A 96 6.36 -4.57 -1.44
C TYR A 96 7.72 -4.11 -2.01
N GLN A 97 8.39 -3.24 -1.28
CA GLN A 97 9.72 -2.75 -1.58
C GLN A 97 10.71 -3.40 -0.63
N ARG A 98 11.67 -4.16 -1.17
CA ARG A 98 12.79 -4.67 -0.38
C ARG A 98 13.69 -3.49 0.01
N TYR A 99 13.50 -3.01 1.22
CA TYR A 99 14.26 -1.89 1.78
C TYR A 99 15.38 -2.44 2.67
N GLY A 100 16.53 -2.70 2.06
CA GLY A 100 17.74 -3.25 2.68
C GLY A 100 18.99 -2.70 2.00
N ALA A 101 20.18 -3.21 2.38
CA ALA A 101 21.50 -2.71 1.96
C ALA A 101 21.55 -2.32 0.46
N PRO A 102 22.28 -1.24 0.11
CA PRO A 102 22.31 -0.71 -1.25
C PRO A 102 22.64 -1.83 -2.26
N PRO A 103 21.98 -1.84 -3.43
CA PRO A 103 22.23 -2.86 -4.44
C PRO A 103 23.74 -2.93 -4.71
N THR A 104 24.33 -4.09 -4.47
CA THR A 104 25.76 -4.36 -4.73
C THR A 104 26.10 -4.37 -6.21
N GLU A 105 25.09 -4.32 -7.07
CA GLU A 105 25.22 -4.26 -8.52
C GLU A 105 25.11 -2.82 -9.01
N THR A 106 26.16 -2.38 -9.72
CA THR A 106 26.08 -1.17 -10.55
C THR A 106 25.05 -1.41 -11.64
N LYS A 107 23.86 -0.82 -11.50
CA LYS A 107 22.81 -0.92 -12.53
C LYS A 107 23.31 -0.23 -13.81
N VAL A 108 23.70 -1.02 -14.80
CA VAL A 108 23.99 -0.53 -16.14
C VAL A 108 22.65 -0.31 -16.85
N TYR A 109 22.32 0.95 -17.14
CA TYR A 109 21.09 1.33 -17.82
C TYR A 109 21.24 1.07 -19.34
N THR A 110 21.16 -0.19 -19.76
CA THR A 110 21.16 -0.58 -21.17
C THR A 110 19.74 -0.51 -21.78
N GLN A 111 19.64 -0.62 -23.10
CA GLN A 111 18.34 -0.67 -23.79
C GLN A 111 17.53 -1.91 -23.39
N GLU A 112 18.19 -3.03 -23.13
CA GLU A 112 17.58 -4.28 -22.64
C GLU A 112 17.03 -4.09 -21.24
N PHE A 113 17.76 -3.39 -20.37
CA PHE A 113 17.29 -3.01 -19.04
C PHE A 113 16.03 -2.13 -19.13
N LEU A 114 16.01 -1.13 -20.02
CA LEU A 114 14.84 -0.27 -20.21
C LEU A 114 13.63 -1.05 -20.74
N LYS A 115 13.82 -1.98 -21.69
CA LYS A 115 12.75 -2.86 -22.18
C LYS A 115 12.19 -3.76 -21.08
N HIS A 116 13.05 -4.41 -20.28
CA HIS A 116 12.61 -5.24 -19.17
C HIS A 116 11.80 -4.45 -18.13
N GLN A 117 12.19 -3.21 -17.85
CA GLN A 117 11.45 -2.32 -16.96
C GLN A 117 10.08 -1.93 -17.54
N ILE A 118 10.00 -1.61 -18.83
CA ILE A 118 8.74 -1.35 -19.52
C ILE A 118 7.82 -2.58 -19.45
N ASP A 119 8.32 -3.77 -19.74
CA ASP A 119 7.53 -5.01 -19.71
C ASP A 119 7.01 -5.32 -18.31
N SER A 120 7.86 -5.12 -17.29
CA SER A 120 7.47 -5.29 -15.88
C SER A 120 6.35 -4.33 -15.47
N LEU A 121 6.47 -3.05 -15.87
CA LEU A 121 5.44 -2.03 -15.62
C LEU A 121 4.13 -2.34 -16.37
N GLN A 122 4.21 -2.86 -17.60
CA GLN A 122 3.05 -3.28 -18.37
C GLN A 122 2.34 -4.48 -17.74
N GLN A 123 3.07 -5.44 -17.17
CA GLN A 123 2.49 -6.57 -16.46
C GLN A 123 1.78 -6.12 -15.17
N LEU A 124 2.35 -5.13 -14.46
CA LEU A 124 1.76 -4.59 -13.24
C LEU A 124 0.40 -3.93 -13.48
N ILE A 125 0.26 -3.15 -14.56
CA ILE A 125 -1.03 -2.50 -14.90
C ILE A 125 -2.07 -3.45 -15.52
N LYS A 126 -1.66 -4.67 -15.91
CA LYS A 126 -2.54 -5.71 -16.49
C LYS A 126 -3.05 -6.71 -15.45
N ASP A 127 -2.84 -6.45 -14.16
CA ASP A 127 -3.29 -7.32 -13.06
C ASP A 127 -2.74 -8.77 -13.15
N SER A 128 -1.70 -9.00 -13.96
CA SER A 128 -1.25 -10.35 -14.32
C SER A 128 -0.28 -10.97 -13.29
N ASN A 129 0.03 -10.27 -12.20
CA ASN A 129 0.96 -10.72 -11.16
C ASN A 129 0.53 -10.29 -9.74
N VAL A 130 -0.77 -10.07 -9.53
CA VAL A 130 -1.33 -9.61 -8.25
C VAL A 130 -1.68 -10.81 -7.39
N SER A 131 -1.01 -10.92 -6.24
CA SER A 131 -1.33 -11.92 -5.23
C SER A 131 -0.79 -11.49 -3.87
N ALA A 132 -1.46 -11.93 -2.80
CA ALA A 132 -0.97 -11.73 -1.44
C ALA A 132 0.42 -12.35 -1.23
N ALA A 133 0.71 -13.48 -1.91
CA ALA A 133 2.01 -14.14 -1.86
C ALA A 133 3.13 -13.28 -2.47
N ASN A 134 2.84 -12.61 -3.59
CA ASN A 134 3.79 -11.73 -4.27
C ASN A 134 3.81 -10.32 -3.68
N ARG A 135 2.92 -10.02 -2.73
CA ARG A 135 2.74 -8.70 -2.09
C ARG A 135 2.58 -7.59 -3.12
N ASN A 136 1.82 -7.89 -4.17
CA ASN A 136 1.43 -6.98 -5.23
C ASN A 136 -0.06 -6.70 -5.10
N TYR A 137 -0.47 -5.47 -5.40
CA TYR A 137 -1.80 -4.96 -5.16
C TYR A 137 -2.33 -4.22 -6.39
N PHE A 138 -3.60 -4.44 -6.69
CA PHE A 138 -4.35 -3.72 -7.72
C PHE A 138 -5.69 -3.32 -7.11
N ILE A 139 -5.83 -2.02 -6.85
CA ILE A 139 -6.91 -1.45 -6.04
C ILE A 139 -7.76 -0.58 -6.95
N LEU A 140 -8.92 -1.11 -7.35
CA LEU A 140 -9.91 -0.40 -8.14
C LEU A 140 -10.48 0.82 -7.40
N PRO A 141 -11.07 1.78 -8.11
CA PRO A 141 -11.81 2.88 -7.50
C PRO A 141 -12.84 2.37 -6.47
N ASN A 142 -12.89 3.03 -5.33
CA ASN A 142 -13.73 2.71 -4.16
C ASN A 142 -13.55 1.30 -3.58
N HIS A 143 -12.37 0.71 -3.74
CA HIS A 143 -12.01 -0.55 -3.10
C HIS A 143 -10.94 -0.34 -2.04
N ALA A 144 -10.91 -1.25 -1.07
CA ALA A 144 -9.84 -1.35 -0.09
C ALA A 144 -9.20 -2.74 -0.14
N VAL A 145 -7.89 -2.79 0.08
CA VAL A 145 -7.14 -4.04 0.19
C VAL A 145 -6.30 -4.01 1.45
N LYS A 146 -6.27 -5.14 2.17
CA LYS A 146 -5.35 -5.36 3.28
C LYS A 146 -3.94 -5.54 2.72
N VAL A 147 -3.02 -4.69 3.13
CA VAL A 147 -1.63 -4.68 2.68
C VAL A 147 -0.74 -5.51 3.60
N THR A 148 -0.95 -5.43 4.91
CA THR A 148 -0.14 -6.17 5.88
C THR A 148 -0.83 -6.26 7.24
N ASP A 149 -0.41 -7.20 8.08
CA ASP A 149 -0.76 -7.25 9.50
C ASP A 149 0.03 -6.21 10.32
N ASN A 150 1.15 -5.71 9.79
CA ASN A 150 2.00 -4.72 10.44
C ASN A 150 1.48 -3.29 10.23
N THR A 151 0.77 -2.75 11.22
CA THR A 151 0.23 -1.39 11.18
C THR A 151 1.30 -0.29 11.18
N ASP A 152 2.55 -0.64 11.49
CA ASP A 152 3.71 0.27 11.48
C ASP A 152 4.50 0.19 10.17
N ALA A 153 4.03 -0.56 9.17
CA ALA A 153 4.64 -0.59 7.85
C ALA A 153 4.59 0.80 7.18
N PHE A 154 5.64 1.12 6.42
CA PHE A 154 5.72 2.34 5.64
C PHE A 154 4.95 2.16 4.33
N ILE A 155 3.85 2.87 4.19
CA ILE A 155 3.09 2.93 2.94
C ILE A 155 3.41 4.27 2.26
N VAL A 156 3.98 4.19 1.07
CA VAL A 156 4.26 5.36 0.22
C VAL A 156 3.21 5.37 -0.88
N GLY A 157 2.30 6.33 -0.83
CA GLY A 157 1.24 6.45 -1.82
C GLY A 157 1.69 7.06 -3.16
N PRO A 158 0.76 7.14 -4.12
CA PRO A 158 0.98 7.69 -5.45
C PRO A 158 1.59 9.11 -5.44
N PHE A 159 2.35 9.46 -6.47
CA PHE A 159 3.02 10.77 -6.64
C PHE A 159 4.05 11.16 -5.57
N HIS A 160 4.30 10.30 -4.58
CA HIS A 160 5.35 10.50 -3.58
C HIS A 160 6.67 9.84 -3.98
N LYS A 161 7.78 10.56 -3.72
CA LYS A 161 9.13 10.00 -3.82
C LYS A 161 9.44 9.25 -2.52
N MET A 162 10.06 8.08 -2.64
CA MET A 162 10.64 7.42 -1.47
C MET A 162 11.81 8.26 -0.95
N THR A 163 11.77 8.59 0.34
CA THR A 163 12.89 9.17 1.08
C THR A 163 13.62 8.08 1.85
N SER A 164 14.79 8.42 2.43
CA SER A 164 15.51 7.49 3.30
C SER A 164 14.68 7.16 4.54
N ILE A 165 14.29 5.89 4.68
CA ILE A 165 13.64 5.31 5.86
C ILE A 165 14.73 4.79 6.79
N GLN A 166 14.68 5.19 8.06
CA GLN A 166 15.60 4.70 9.09
C GLN A 166 15.19 3.29 9.52
N GLN A 167 16.18 2.44 9.76
CA GLN A 167 15.96 1.14 10.38
C GLN A 167 15.55 1.33 11.85
N GLN A 168 14.55 0.57 12.29
CA GLN A 168 14.17 0.53 13.71
C GLN A 168 14.90 -0.64 14.38
N GLY A 169 16.07 -0.37 14.96
CA GLY A 169 16.95 -1.42 15.52
C GLY A 169 17.50 -2.35 14.42
N ASN A 170 17.45 -3.67 14.65
CA ASN A 170 17.98 -4.68 13.71
C ASN A 170 16.93 -5.21 12.71
N LYS A 171 15.75 -4.59 12.60
CA LYS A 171 14.71 -5.02 11.66
C LYS A 171 14.71 -4.12 10.43
N GLU A 172 14.79 -4.74 9.25
CA GLU A 172 14.53 -4.03 8.00
C GLU A 172 13.10 -3.45 8.02
N PRO A 173 12.90 -2.19 7.61
CA PRO A 173 11.57 -1.61 7.57
C PRO A 173 10.73 -2.33 6.52
N GLU A 174 9.46 -2.56 6.85
CA GLU A 174 8.49 -3.10 5.91
C GLU A 174 7.92 -1.93 5.10
N VAL A 175 8.18 -1.92 3.79
CA VAL A 175 7.85 -0.79 2.91
C VAL A 175 6.99 -1.27 1.76
N TYR A 176 5.93 -0.52 1.46
CA TYR A 176 5.08 -0.72 0.30
C TYR A 176 5.00 0.59 -0.50
N ARG A 177 5.08 0.49 -1.82
CA ARG A 177 4.98 1.65 -2.71
C ARG A 177 3.84 1.47 -3.68
N PHE A 178 3.04 2.52 -3.80
CA PHE A 178 1.86 2.57 -4.66
C PHE A 178 2.02 3.69 -5.71
N PHE A 179 1.38 3.47 -6.85
CA PHE A 179 1.34 4.37 -8.00
C PHE A 179 -0.06 4.35 -8.60
N MET A 180 -0.49 5.45 -9.20
CA MET A 180 -1.60 5.42 -10.14
C MET A 180 -1.20 4.67 -11.41
N VAL A 181 -2.16 3.98 -12.04
CA VAL A 181 -1.97 3.43 -13.39
C VAL A 181 -1.59 4.55 -14.38
N SER A 182 -2.14 5.75 -14.23
CA SER A 182 -1.75 6.91 -15.04
C SER A 182 -0.26 7.27 -14.90
N GLU A 183 0.30 7.28 -13.68
CA GLU A 183 1.74 7.54 -13.45
C GLU A 183 2.63 6.49 -14.12
N ILE A 184 2.20 5.23 -14.08
CA ILE A 184 2.95 4.16 -14.74
C ILE A 184 2.89 4.31 -16.26
N ARG A 185 1.75 4.71 -16.83
CA ARG A 185 1.63 4.99 -18.27
C ARG A 185 2.56 6.11 -18.69
N GLU A 186 2.57 7.23 -17.95
CA GLU A 186 3.51 8.35 -18.19
C GLU A 186 4.96 7.89 -18.08
N THR A 187 5.28 7.06 -17.09
CA THR A 187 6.62 6.48 -16.93
C THR A 187 6.99 5.59 -18.12
N ILE A 188 6.09 4.72 -18.59
CA ILE A 188 6.31 3.87 -19.76
C ILE A 188 6.54 4.72 -21.01
N GLU A 189 5.75 5.78 -21.22
CA GLU A 189 5.91 6.70 -22.35
C GLU A 189 7.25 7.42 -22.31
N HIS A 190 7.64 7.92 -21.14
CA HIS A 190 8.95 8.52 -20.95
C HIS A 190 10.08 7.51 -21.25
N LEU A 191 10.03 6.30 -20.69
CA LEU A 191 11.03 5.26 -20.97
C LEU A 191 11.08 4.89 -22.46
N LYS A 192 9.94 4.82 -23.15
CA LYS A 192 9.90 4.57 -24.60
C LYS A 192 10.62 5.66 -25.39
N SER A 193 10.46 6.94 -25.03
CA SER A 193 11.16 8.05 -25.69
C SER A 193 12.69 7.97 -25.59
N LEU A 194 13.20 7.33 -24.54
CA LEU A 194 14.64 7.08 -24.36
C LEU A 194 15.13 5.87 -25.17
N THR A 195 14.22 5.00 -25.62
CA THR A 195 14.55 3.81 -26.42
C THR A 195 14.47 4.04 -27.94
N THR A 196 13.87 5.14 -28.39
CA THR A 196 13.93 5.56 -29.80
C THR A 196 15.32 6.13 -30.10
N ALA A 197 16.02 5.56 -31.08
CA ALA A 197 17.34 6.03 -31.51
C ALA A 197 17.33 7.56 -31.78
N PRO A 198 18.43 8.29 -31.50
CA PRO A 198 18.53 9.69 -31.91
C PRO A 198 18.25 9.78 -33.43
N PRO A 199 17.55 10.84 -33.90
CA PRO A 199 17.37 11.03 -35.33
C PRO A 199 18.73 10.98 -36.01
N SER A 200 18.86 10.15 -37.05
CA SER A 200 20.07 10.13 -37.88
C SER A 200 20.41 11.57 -38.26
N PRO A 201 21.62 12.06 -37.93
CA PRO A 201 22.03 13.37 -38.39
C PRO A 201 22.22 13.27 -39.91
N ASN A 202 21.19 13.73 -40.63
CA ASN A 202 21.13 13.99 -42.07
C ASN A 202 21.33 12.79 -43.02
N GLN A 203 20.27 12.44 -43.75
CA GLN A 203 20.39 11.98 -45.14
C GLN A 203 20.28 13.19 -46.06
#